data_AF-A0A972IDM6-F1
#
_entry.id   AF-A0A972IDM6-F1
#
_cell.length_a   1.000
_cell.length_b   1.000
_cell.length_c   1.000
_cell.angle_alpha   90.00
_cell.angle_beta   90.00
_cell.angle_gamma   90.00
#
_symmetry.space_group_name_H-M   'P 1'
#
loop_
_entity.id
_entity.type
_entity.pdbx_description
1 polymer ?
#
loop_
_entity_poly.entity_id
_entity_poly.type
_entity_poly.pdbx_seq_one_letter_code
_entity_poly.pdbx_strand_id
1 'polypeptide(L)' 'MNTEEVRNILWENTRIIKDNTNKAFSPLCEKYGLTMMQGRIITELHHYGPKSIGNLAESVAVAGANLSAMC' A
#
# COMPACT_ATOMS: atom_id res chain seq x y z
N MET A 1 -24.78 5.33 -18.67
CA MET A 1 -23.53 4.69 -18.23
C MET A 1 -23.85 3.27 -17.81
N ASN A 2 -23.28 2.27 -18.47
CA ASN A 2 -23.52 0.85 -18.14
C ASN A 2 -22.54 0.37 -17.05
N THR A 3 -22.77 -0.83 -16.49
CA THR A 3 -21.94 -1.37 -15.40
C THR A 3 -20.48 -1.62 -15.82
N GLU A 4 -20.24 -1.94 -17.09
CA GLU A 4 -18.91 -2.15 -17.65
C GLU A 4 -18.11 -0.84 -17.77
N GLU A 5 -18.75 0.23 -18.21
CA GLU A 5 -18.18 1.58 -18.25
C GLU A 5 -17.79 2.05 -16.84
N VAL A 6 -18.68 1.87 -15.85
CA VAL A 6 -18.38 2.20 -14.44
C VAL A 6 -17.17 1.42 -13.95
N ARG A 7 -17.13 0.10 -14.17
CA ARG A 7 -16.02 -0.76 -13.78
C ARG A 7 -14.70 -0.29 -14.39
N ASN A 8 -14.72 0.03 -15.69
CA ASN A 8 -13.52 0.46 -16.42
C ASN A 8 -13.02 1.81 -15.90
N ILE A 9 -13.91 2.76 -15.62
CA ILE A 9 -13.56 4.06 -15.03
C ILE A 9 -12.95 3.86 -13.63
N LEU A 10 -13.57 3.05 -12.77
CA LEU A 10 -13.04 2.78 -11.42
C LEU A 10 -11.66 2.13 -11.46
N TRP A 11 -11.48 1.16 -12.35
CA TRP A 11 -10.20 0.48 -12.55
C TRP A 11 -9.12 1.46 -12.99
N GLU A 12 -9.40 2.27 -14.00
CA GLU A 12 -8.43 3.22 -14.54
C GLU A 12 -8.05 4.28 -13.50
N ASN A 13 -9.03 4.83 -12.79
CA ASN A 13 -8.76 5.79 -11.72
C ASN A 13 -7.93 5.16 -10.60
N THR A 14 -8.25 3.92 -10.18
CA THR A 14 -7.47 3.20 -9.16
C THR A 14 -6.03 2.99 -9.61
N ARG A 15 -5.81 2.64 -10.88
CA ARG A 15 -4.47 2.47 -11.46
C ARG A 15 -3.70 3.79 -11.46
N ILE A 16 -4.31 4.88 -11.93
CA ILE A 16 -3.70 6.21 -11.96
C ILE A 16 -3.32 6.67 -10.54
N ILE A 17 -4.20 6.48 -9.56
CA ILE A 17 -3.92 6.81 -8.16
C ILE A 17 -2.73 6.01 -7.64
N LYS A 18 -2.70 4.70 -7.88
CA LYS A 18 -1.58 3.82 -7.48
C LYS A 18 -0.27 4.29 -8.12
N ASP A 19 -0.27 4.53 -9.42
CA ASP A 19 0.95 4.87 -10.15
C ASP A 19 1.51 6.24 -9.72
N ASN A 20 0.64 7.22 -9.54
CA ASN A 20 1.06 8.54 -9.07
C ASN A 20 1.53 8.51 -7.61
N THR A 21 0.86 7.74 -6.75
CA THR A 21 1.30 7.53 -5.37
C THR A 21 2.69 6.89 -5.33
N ASN A 22 2.90 5.82 -6.11
CA ASN A 22 4.21 5.18 -6.19
C ASN A 22 5.28 6.15 -6.70
N LYS A 23 5.02 6.91 -7.77
CA LYS A 23 5.97 7.91 -8.28
C LYS A 23 6.35 8.96 -7.23
N ALA A 24 5.40 9.38 -6.40
CA ALA A 24 5.65 10.39 -5.37
C ALA A 24 6.49 9.84 -4.20
N PHE A 25 6.23 8.61 -3.76
CA PHE A 25 6.83 8.05 -2.54
C PHE A 25 8.02 7.11 -2.78
N SER A 26 8.16 6.53 -3.98
CA SER A 26 9.29 5.65 -4.32
C SER A 26 10.65 6.30 -4.08
N PRO A 27 10.92 7.54 -4.53
CA PRO A 27 12.22 8.18 -4.30
C PRO A 27 12.54 8.35 -2.81
N LEU A 28 11.52 8.61 -1.99
CA LEU A 28 11.68 8.72 -0.54
C LEU A 28 12.02 7.36 0.08
N CYS A 29 11.33 6.29 -0.30
CA CYS A 29 11.59 4.95 0.23
C CYS A 29 12.97 4.45 -0.22
N GLU A 30 13.31 4.62 -1.49
CA GLU A 30 14.59 4.21 -2.09
C GLU A 30 15.78 4.92 -1.44
N LYS A 31 15.63 6.20 -1.07
CA LYS A 31 16.66 6.95 -0.33
C LYS A 31 17.09 6.25 0.97
N TYR A 32 16.19 5.50 1.60
CA TYR A 32 16.45 4.77 2.84
C TYR A 32 16.59 3.25 2.63
N GLY A 33 16.69 2.79 1.37
CA GLY A 33 16.80 1.37 1.03
C GLY A 33 15.50 0.58 1.32
N LEU A 34 14.37 1.26 1.42
CA LEU A 34 13.08 0.66 1.72
C LEU A 34 12.30 0.36 0.44
N THR A 35 11.57 -0.76 0.45
CA THR A 35 10.48 -0.97 -0.49
C THR A 35 9.31 -0.05 -0.16
N MET A 36 8.47 0.26 -1.16
CA MET A 36 7.21 0.98 -0.95
C MET A 36 6.33 0.32 0.11
N MET A 37 6.35 -1.01 0.20
CA MET A 37 5.55 -1.75 1.17
C MET A 37 6.05 -1.54 2.60
N GLN A 38 7.37 -1.56 2.81
CA GLN A 38 7.99 -1.23 4.09
C GLN A 38 7.71 0.22 4.50
N GLY A 39 7.77 1.18 3.57
CA GLY A 39 7.39 2.57 3.84
C GLY A 39 5.94 2.72 4.32
N ARG A 40 5.01 1.97 3.70
CA ARG A 40 3.61 1.94 4.12
C ARG A 40 3.41 1.29 5.49
N ILE A 41 4.14 0.21 5.80
CA ILE A 41 4.13 -0.42 7.13
C ILE A 41 4.59 0.58 8.21
N ILE A 42 5.70 1.28 7.98
CA ILE A 42 6.22 2.30 8.91
C ILE A 42 5.20 3.41 9.13
N THR A 43 4.58 3.89 8.05
CA THR A 43 3.58 4.96 8.11
C THR A 43 2.35 4.52 8.93
N GLU A 44 1.88 3.29 8.72
CA GLU A 44 0.76 2.70 9.43
C GLU A 44 1.04 2.57 10.93
N LEU A 45 2.21 2.03 11.30
CA LEU A 45 2.62 1.89 12.69
C LEU A 45 2.86 3.24 13.36
N HIS A 46 3.34 4.25 12.61
CA HIS A 46 3.51 5.60 13.13
C HIS A 46 2.18 6.27 13.47
N HIS A 47 1.15 6.10 12.61
CA HIS A 47 -0.15 6.75 12.81
C HIS A 47 -1.04 6.04 13.84
N TYR A 48 -1.02 4.70 13.85
CA TYR A 48 -1.98 3.91 14.63
C TYR A 48 -1.33 3.12 15.78
N GLY A 49 -0.01 3.20 15.92
CA GLY A 49 0.74 2.50 16.95
C GLY A 49 1.00 1.01 16.63
N PRO A 50 1.55 0.26 17.60
CA PRO A 50 1.87 -1.16 17.44
C PRO A 50 0.64 -2.02 17.15
N LYS A 51 0.80 -3.00 16.25
CA LYS A 51 -0.26 -3.95 15.86
C LYS A 51 0.28 -5.37 15.86
N SER A 52 -0.61 -6.35 16.04
CA SER A 52 -0.28 -7.74 15.72
C SER A 52 0.00 -7.88 14.22
N ILE A 53 0.79 -8.89 13.82
CA ILE A 53 1.05 -9.17 12.40
C ILE A 53 -0.27 -9.36 11.63
N GLY A 54 -1.25 -10.06 12.21
CA GLY A 54 -2.55 -10.24 11.56
C GLY A 54 -3.26 -8.92 11.28
N ASN A 55 -3.38 -8.05 12.28
CA ASN A 55 -4.06 -6.76 12.10
C ASN A 55 -3.29 -5.79 11.22
N LEU A 56 -1.95 -5.83 11.27
CA LEU A 56 -1.12 -5.02 10.38
C LEU A 56 -1.26 -5.48 8.92
N ALA A 57 -1.37 -6.79 8.69
CA ALA A 57 -1.50 -7.37 7.35
C ALA A 57 -2.84 -6.97 6.73
N GLU A 58 -3.91 -7.02 7.51
CA GLU A 58 -5.23 -6.51 7.13
C GLU A 58 -5.19 -5.01 6.82
N SER A 59 -4.57 -4.19 7.67
CA SER A 59 -4.56 -2.72 7.46
C SER A 59 -3.77 -2.29 6.23
N VAL A 60 -2.73 -3.04 5.84
CA VAL A 60 -1.95 -2.75 4.63
C VAL A 60 -2.36 -3.61 3.42
N ALA A 61 -3.44 -4.39 3.53
CA ALA A 61 -4.00 -5.22 2.47
C ALA A 61 -2.98 -6.23 1.86
N VAL A 62 -2.24 -6.92 2.72
CA VAL A 62 -1.31 -7.99 2.32
C VAL A 62 -1.58 -9.28 3.09
N ALA A 63 -1.15 -10.42 2.56
CA ALA A 63 -1.19 -11.67 3.29
C ALA A 63 -0.23 -11.64 4.49
N GLY A 64 -0.64 -12.21 5.63
CA GLY A 64 0.16 -12.24 6.85
C GLY A 64 1.55 -12.85 6.66
N ALA A 65 1.67 -13.93 5.88
CA ALA A 65 2.96 -14.54 5.57
C ALA A 65 3.95 -13.58 4.88
N ASN A 66 3.46 -12.73 3.98
CA ASN A 66 4.30 -11.72 3.32
C ASN A 66 4.69 -10.61 4.29
N LEU A 67 3.77 -10.22 5.18
CA LEU A 67 4.06 -9.21 6.19
C LEU A 67 5.10 -9.71 7.19
N SER A 68 5.00 -10.96 7.66
CA SER A 68 5.97 -11.56 8.58
C SER A 68 7.40 -11.56 8.03
N ALA A 69 7.59 -11.62 6.72
CA ALA A 69 8.93 -11.54 6.12
C ALA A 69 9.49 -10.11 6.05
N MET A 70 8.65 -9.09 6.23
CA MET A 70 9.01 -7.66 6.17
C MET A 70 9.18 -7.01 7.55
N CYS A 71 8.73 -7.67 8.62
CA CYS A 71 8.87 -7.25 10.01
C CYS A 71 9.93 -8.08 10.72
#